data_AF-A0A4Q1CBT4-F1
#
_entry.id   AF-A0A4Q1CBT4-F1
#
_cell.length_a   1.000
_cell.length_b   1.000
_cell.length_c   1.000
_cell.angle_alpha   90.00
_cell.angle_beta   90.00
_cell.angle_gamma   90.00
#
_symmetry.space_group_name_H-M   'P 1'
#
loop_
_entity.id
_entity.type
_entity.pdbx_description
1 polymer ?
#
loop_
_entity_poly.entity_id
_entity_poly.type
_entity_poly.pdbx_seq_one_letter_code
_entity_poly.pdbx_strand_id
1 'polypeptide(L)'
;MKPPRLPLLRLAALACALFGDNAHAAQGTPATVAFTVAAPETVMSSARMKDLGIREFDTGIYRIAEREQSKWFSTCSKVPEGQTLAVGTLDEPFALVAERGVEFVGLPNRRLDRDQPGNFGWFAGIHDLGNGQVLAFIHTEESVVARGDQGRRGVYFRFGLALSGDGGRHWKWLGYIMEPNASFRDWYTGAKGNLNVGYANVIVHDGWFRLYYRDNRVVGDRLEDGVAVMRARVDDVVRSAQAGRVGVWHKYHEGDWREPGLGGRFTPLNIPTRGLMHGDAAYNTFLGRFIIVTRGSKWEDVRQSELQLTTSVDGLVWSDWQILFQDPHLNDYPTIVSTGDDNEITGQEFYVYFLKHHDRVMPGKFGEVRFDRIKVRLDDRERSAAGTAVPTPATP
;
A
#
# COMPACT_ATOMS: atom_id res chain seq x y z
N MET A 1 28.14 -38.61 28.15
CA MET A 1 27.41 -37.44 27.60
C MET A 1 27.24 -37.66 26.11
N LYS A 2 26.01 -37.83 25.63
CA LYS A 2 25.69 -37.96 24.19
C LYS A 2 25.49 -36.56 23.59
N PRO A 3 25.96 -36.28 22.35
CA PRO A 3 25.76 -34.98 21.72
C PRO A 3 24.29 -34.80 21.29
N PRO A 4 23.79 -33.56 21.18
CA PRO A 4 22.43 -33.31 20.76
C PRO A 4 22.26 -33.60 19.26
N ARG A 5 21.15 -34.23 18.89
CA ARG A 5 20.75 -34.43 17.50
C ARG A 5 20.14 -33.12 16.98
N LEU A 6 20.76 -32.55 15.94
CA LEU A 6 20.18 -31.47 15.14
C LEU A 6 19.03 -32.01 14.26
N PRO A 7 17.95 -31.23 14.03
CA PRO A 7 16.87 -31.66 13.15
C PRO A 7 17.31 -31.60 11.68
N LEU A 8 16.93 -32.64 10.92
CA LEU A 8 17.11 -32.75 9.48
C LEU A 8 16.37 -31.63 8.76
N LEU A 9 17.11 -30.67 8.17
CA LEU A 9 16.59 -29.81 7.11
C LEU A 9 16.29 -30.68 5.89
N ARG A 10 15.01 -30.75 5.48
CA ARG A 10 14.62 -31.25 4.17
C ARG A 10 15.04 -30.23 3.11
N LEU A 11 16.09 -30.51 2.36
CA LEU A 11 16.35 -29.86 1.07
C LEU A 11 15.24 -30.29 0.10
N ALA A 12 14.30 -29.40 -0.18
CA ALA A 12 13.46 -29.51 -1.37
C ALA A 12 14.24 -28.93 -2.55
N ALA A 13 14.48 -29.75 -3.57
CA ALA A 13 15.10 -29.33 -4.82
C ALA A 13 14.19 -28.30 -5.52
N LEU A 14 14.74 -27.12 -5.79
CA LEU A 14 14.09 -26.04 -6.51
C LEU A 14 14.07 -26.41 -8.00
N ALA A 15 12.93 -26.90 -8.49
CA ALA A 15 12.67 -26.95 -9.92
C ALA A 15 12.39 -25.51 -10.40
N CYS A 16 13.33 -24.94 -11.15
CA CYS A 16 13.09 -23.73 -11.93
C CYS A 16 12.00 -24.03 -12.98
N ALA A 17 10.75 -23.75 -12.64
CA ALA A 17 9.67 -23.71 -13.61
C ALA A 17 9.85 -22.44 -14.47
N LEU A 18 10.27 -22.65 -15.72
CA LEU A 18 10.10 -21.70 -16.81
C LEU A 18 8.59 -21.56 -17.07
N PHE A 19 7.96 -20.60 -16.41
CA PHE A 19 6.59 -20.19 -16.79
C PHE A 19 6.70 -19.32 -18.03
N GLY A 20 6.20 -19.87 -19.14
CA GLY A 20 6.10 -19.16 -20.41
C GLY A 20 5.21 -17.93 -20.29
N ASP A 21 5.55 -16.92 -21.10
CA ASP A 21 4.76 -15.73 -21.37
C ASP A 21 3.36 -16.15 -21.85
N ASN A 22 2.40 -16.20 -20.93
CA ASN A 22 1.01 -16.37 -21.28
C ASN A 22 0.53 -15.09 -21.97
N ALA A 23 0.32 -15.16 -23.28
CA ALA A 23 -0.43 -14.15 -24.00
C ALA A 23 -1.79 -13.99 -23.32
N HIS A 24 -2.00 -12.86 -22.65
CA HIS A 24 -3.28 -12.51 -22.03
C HIS A 24 -4.30 -12.29 -23.16
N ALA A 25 -5.09 -13.33 -23.46
CA ALA A 25 -6.29 -13.17 -24.27
C ALA A 25 -7.17 -12.09 -23.62
N ALA A 26 -7.79 -11.23 -24.43
CA ALA A 26 -8.63 -10.14 -23.95
C ALA A 26 -9.80 -10.71 -23.12
N GLN A 27 -9.63 -10.74 -21.80
CA GLN A 27 -10.69 -11.05 -20.87
C GLN A 27 -11.59 -9.81 -20.79
N GLY A 28 -12.91 -10.00 -20.91
CA GLY A 28 -13.87 -8.91 -20.76
C GLY A 28 -13.76 -8.25 -19.38
N THR A 29 -14.21 -6.99 -19.27
CA THR A 29 -14.20 -6.26 -18.00
C THR A 29 -14.85 -7.10 -16.89
N PRO A 30 -14.18 -7.28 -15.73
CA PRO A 30 -14.74 -8.07 -14.64
C PRO A 30 -16.11 -7.54 -14.18
N ALA A 31 -17.01 -8.44 -13.84
CA ALA A 31 -18.36 -8.11 -13.38
C ALA A 31 -18.35 -7.39 -12.02
N THR A 32 -19.39 -6.59 -11.78
CA THR A 32 -19.61 -5.83 -10.54
C THR A 32 -19.92 -6.74 -9.36
N VAL A 33 -19.13 -6.61 -8.30
CA VAL A 33 -19.27 -7.41 -7.08
C VAL A 33 -20.41 -6.89 -6.19
N ALA A 34 -21.30 -7.78 -5.77
CA ALA A 34 -22.32 -7.48 -4.77
C ALA A 34 -21.73 -7.51 -3.34
N PHE A 35 -22.08 -6.53 -2.51
CA PHE A 35 -21.63 -6.45 -1.12
C PHE A 35 -22.63 -5.69 -0.23
N THR A 36 -22.47 -5.85 1.07
CA THR A 36 -23.11 -5.03 2.11
C THR A 36 -22.05 -4.37 2.97
N VAL A 37 -22.33 -3.16 3.44
CA VAL A 37 -21.44 -2.39 4.31
C VAL A 37 -22.16 -2.04 5.60
N ALA A 38 -21.54 -2.36 6.73
CA ALA A 38 -22.06 -2.00 8.05
C ALA A 38 -21.94 -0.50 8.32
N ALA A 39 -22.67 0.00 9.31
CA ALA A 39 -22.51 1.39 9.76
C ALA A 39 -21.05 1.64 10.21
N PRO A 40 -20.50 2.85 9.96
CA PRO A 40 -19.15 3.18 10.38
C PRO A 40 -19.04 3.21 11.91
N GLU A 41 -17.95 2.66 12.42
CA GLU A 41 -17.60 2.61 13.84
C GLU A 41 -16.35 3.47 14.08
N THR A 42 -16.38 4.34 15.09
CA THR A 42 -15.19 5.08 15.51
C THR A 42 -14.31 4.21 16.38
N VAL A 43 -13.14 3.90 15.85
CA VAL A 43 -12.10 3.09 16.50
C VAL A 43 -11.24 3.95 17.41
N MET A 44 -10.99 5.20 17.01
CA MET A 44 -10.17 6.12 17.78
C MET A 44 -10.59 7.57 17.53
N SER A 45 -11.07 8.22 18.57
CA SER A 45 -11.48 9.63 18.54
C SER A 45 -10.29 10.59 18.73
N SER A 46 -10.46 11.86 18.35
CA SER A 46 -9.50 12.94 18.67
C SER A 46 -9.12 12.99 20.15
N ALA A 47 -10.12 12.82 21.03
CA ALA A 47 -9.90 12.82 22.48
C ALA A 47 -9.01 11.65 22.90
N ARG A 48 -9.31 10.43 22.40
CA ARG A 48 -8.51 9.24 22.71
C ARG A 48 -7.09 9.35 22.16
N MET A 49 -6.89 9.90 20.96
CA MET A 49 -5.55 10.20 20.44
C MET A 49 -4.76 11.09 21.39
N LYS A 50 -5.37 12.19 21.83
CA LYS A 50 -4.75 13.13 22.77
C LYS A 50 -4.39 12.44 24.10
N ASP A 51 -5.28 11.61 24.63
CA ASP A 51 -5.03 10.84 25.86
C ASP A 51 -3.89 9.84 25.69
N LEU A 52 -3.80 9.23 24.51
CA LEU A 52 -2.70 8.36 24.10
C LEU A 52 -1.45 9.14 23.68
N GLY A 53 -1.43 10.47 23.80
CA GLY A 53 -0.32 11.34 23.43
C GLY A 53 0.04 11.30 21.94
N ILE A 54 -0.90 10.87 21.10
CA ILE A 54 -0.80 10.92 19.64
C ILE A 54 -1.34 12.28 19.19
N ARG A 55 -0.54 13.08 18.48
CA ARG A 55 -0.94 14.43 18.05
C ARG A 55 -1.74 14.38 16.76
N GLU A 56 -1.34 13.52 15.82
CA GLU A 56 -2.00 13.37 14.53
C GLU A 56 -1.64 12.06 13.83
N PHE A 57 -2.45 11.74 12.82
CA PHE A 57 -2.12 10.75 11.81
C PHE A 57 -2.11 11.42 10.45
N ASP A 58 -1.14 11.03 9.63
CA ASP A 58 -0.97 11.58 8.29
C ASP A 58 -1.25 10.53 7.21
N THR A 59 -1.52 9.27 7.61
CA THR A 59 -1.71 8.15 6.69
C THR A 59 -2.64 7.07 7.22
N GLY A 60 -2.79 5.98 6.47
CA GLY A 60 -3.47 4.75 6.89
C GLY A 60 -2.74 4.02 8.02
N ILE A 61 -3.33 2.92 8.46
CA ILE A 61 -2.82 2.09 9.57
C ILE A 61 -2.57 0.67 9.08
N TYR A 62 -1.46 0.07 9.47
CA TYR A 62 -1.08 -1.25 8.97
C TYR A 62 -1.00 -2.25 10.11
N ARG A 63 -1.45 -3.48 9.85
CA ARG A 63 -1.59 -4.51 10.87
C ARG A 63 -0.67 -5.70 10.60
N ILE A 64 0.01 -6.17 11.65
CA ILE A 64 0.52 -7.55 11.74
C ILE A 64 -0.27 -8.25 12.82
N ALA A 65 -0.93 -9.36 12.47
CA ALA A 65 -1.63 -10.18 13.45
C ALA A 65 -0.64 -11.03 14.25
N GLU A 66 -0.82 -11.05 15.56
CA GLU A 66 -0.03 -11.87 16.49
C GLU A 66 -0.98 -12.63 17.42
N ARG A 67 -1.52 -13.76 16.96
CA ARG A 67 -2.49 -14.59 17.71
C ARG A 67 -3.65 -13.75 18.29
N GLU A 68 -3.62 -13.46 19.59
CA GLU A 68 -4.67 -12.71 20.32
C GLU A 68 -4.47 -11.19 20.28
N GLN A 69 -3.33 -10.72 19.77
CA GLN A 69 -2.99 -9.31 19.65
C GLN A 69 -2.60 -8.98 18.21
N SER A 70 -2.36 -7.71 17.95
CA SER A 70 -1.87 -7.21 16.68
C SER A 70 -0.97 -6.01 16.94
N LYS A 71 0.03 -5.88 16.09
CA LYS A 71 0.87 -4.68 16.01
C LYS A 71 0.31 -3.77 14.93
N TRP A 72 0.16 -2.50 15.29
CA TRP A 72 -0.45 -1.49 14.45
C TRP A 72 0.56 -0.39 14.18
N PHE A 73 0.87 -0.20 12.91
CA PHE A 73 1.86 0.75 12.44
C PHE A 73 1.13 1.92 11.80
N SER A 74 1.58 3.12 12.12
CA SER A 74 0.94 4.35 11.66
C SER A 74 1.97 5.45 11.54
N THR A 75 1.69 6.40 10.64
CA THR A 75 2.62 7.49 10.38
C THR A 75 2.11 8.83 10.90
N CYS A 76 3.00 9.61 11.51
CA CYS A 76 2.88 11.05 11.72
C CYS A 76 4.07 11.77 11.06
N SER A 77 3.81 12.79 10.25
CA SER A 77 4.87 13.59 9.60
C SER A 77 5.52 14.61 10.51
N LYS A 78 4.98 14.84 11.72
CA LYS A 78 5.56 15.77 12.69
C LYS A 78 6.64 15.13 13.54
N VAL A 79 7.76 15.84 13.65
CA VAL A 79 8.83 15.57 14.61
C VAL A 79 8.43 16.15 15.99
N PRO A 80 8.72 15.47 17.11
CA PRO A 80 9.46 14.21 17.24
C PRO A 80 8.59 12.95 17.16
N GLU A 81 7.33 13.06 16.75
CA GLU A 81 6.38 11.94 16.87
C GLU A 81 6.61 10.82 15.87
N GLY A 82 7.05 11.14 14.63
CA GLY A 82 7.50 10.15 13.66
C GLY A 82 6.49 9.02 13.43
N GLN A 83 6.98 7.78 13.30
CA GLN A 83 6.08 6.63 13.21
C GLN A 83 5.67 6.16 14.62
N THR A 84 4.45 5.65 14.73
CA THR A 84 3.89 5.07 15.96
C THR A 84 3.64 3.57 15.77
N LEU A 85 4.08 2.79 16.76
CA LEU A 85 3.72 1.39 16.93
C LEU A 85 2.76 1.27 18.10
N ALA A 86 1.55 0.78 17.83
CA ALA A 86 0.58 0.41 18.83
C ALA A 86 0.39 -1.11 18.90
N VAL A 87 -0.12 -1.59 20.02
CA VAL A 87 -0.48 -2.98 20.25
C VAL A 87 -1.93 -3.01 20.72
N GLY A 88 -2.70 -3.92 20.14
CA GLY A 88 -4.12 -4.00 20.39
C GLY A 88 -4.80 -5.13 19.64
N THR A 89 -6.07 -5.37 19.92
CA THR A 89 -6.88 -6.34 19.18
C THR A 89 -7.42 -5.71 17.90
N LEU A 90 -8.19 -6.47 17.11
CA LEU A 90 -8.91 -5.92 15.97
C LEU A 90 -9.94 -4.85 16.41
N ASP A 91 -10.59 -5.06 17.56
CA ASP A 91 -11.61 -4.17 18.09
C ASP A 91 -11.03 -2.98 18.86
N GLU A 92 -9.84 -3.13 19.42
CA GLU A 92 -9.13 -2.06 20.13
C GLU A 92 -7.68 -1.94 19.63
N PRO A 93 -7.44 -1.48 18.39
CA PRO A 93 -6.11 -1.50 17.77
C PRO A 93 -5.09 -0.59 18.46
N PHE A 94 -5.56 0.41 19.21
CA PHE A 94 -4.74 1.35 19.97
C PHE A 94 -4.89 1.17 21.48
N ALA A 95 -5.07 -0.06 21.95
CA ALA A 95 -5.14 -0.37 23.38
C ALA A 95 -3.88 0.13 24.13
N LEU A 96 -2.70 -0.02 23.51
CA LEU A 96 -1.42 0.45 24.02
C LEU A 96 -0.58 1.09 22.90
N VAL A 97 -0.05 2.29 23.13
CA VAL A 97 1.03 2.85 22.29
C VAL A 97 2.36 2.32 22.80
N ALA A 98 2.98 1.40 22.07
CA ALA A 98 4.18 0.70 22.49
C ALA A 98 5.46 1.48 22.20
N GLU A 99 5.53 2.17 21.05
CA GLU A 99 6.65 3.03 20.66
C GLU A 99 6.16 4.28 19.92
N ARG A 100 6.94 5.36 20.01
CA ARG A 100 6.74 6.61 19.26
C ARG A 100 8.08 7.11 18.73
N GLY A 101 8.05 7.96 17.72
CA GLY A 101 9.26 8.50 17.11
C GLY A 101 10.09 7.41 16.45
N VAL A 102 9.43 6.35 15.96
CA VAL A 102 10.12 5.26 15.28
C VAL A 102 10.70 5.81 13.97
N GLU A 103 12.02 5.66 13.79
CA GLU A 103 12.75 6.20 12.64
C GLU A 103 13.21 5.10 11.68
N PHE A 104 13.36 5.46 10.40
CA PHE A 104 14.01 4.64 9.39
C PHE A 104 15.50 4.95 9.35
N VAL A 105 16.30 4.20 10.12
CA VAL A 105 17.75 4.41 10.20
C VAL A 105 18.39 4.21 8.83
N GLY A 106 19.12 5.22 8.36
CA GLY A 106 19.78 5.23 7.06
C GLY A 106 18.92 5.72 5.90
N LEU A 107 17.66 6.09 6.12
CA LEU A 107 16.86 6.81 5.13
C LEU A 107 17.56 8.14 4.81
N PRO A 108 17.88 8.45 3.53
CA PRO A 108 18.58 9.67 3.20
C PRO A 108 17.80 10.90 3.64
N ASN A 109 18.31 11.62 4.63
CA ASN A 109 17.63 12.79 5.21
C ASN A 109 17.88 14.08 4.40
N ARG A 110 17.71 14.05 3.08
CA ARG A 110 18.14 15.15 2.19
C ARG A 110 16.96 15.99 1.68
N ARG A 111 16.68 17.10 2.35
CA ARG A 111 16.13 18.29 1.68
C ARG A 111 17.31 19.03 1.07
N LEU A 112 17.32 19.15 -0.26
CA LEU A 112 18.46 19.70 -1.01
C LEU A 112 18.73 21.20 -0.74
N ASP A 113 17.95 21.86 0.13
CA ASP A 113 17.87 23.31 0.20
C ASP A 113 17.77 23.93 1.61
N ARG A 114 17.58 23.16 2.70
CA ARG A 114 17.21 23.75 4.00
C ARG A 114 17.96 23.31 5.25
N ASP A 115 18.95 22.41 5.20
CA ASP A 115 19.57 21.84 6.41
C ASP A 115 18.54 21.38 7.46
N GLN A 116 17.34 21.03 6.98
CA GLN A 116 16.23 20.49 7.77
C GLN A 116 16.06 19.03 7.39
N PRO A 117 15.60 18.18 8.32
CA PRO A 117 15.26 16.81 8.00
C PRO A 117 14.24 16.78 6.86
N GLY A 118 14.55 16.01 5.82
CA GLY A 118 14.11 16.33 4.46
C GLY A 118 13.81 15.17 3.53
N ASN A 119 13.71 13.95 4.05
CA ASN A 119 12.81 12.95 3.49
C ASN A 119 11.85 12.54 4.59
N PHE A 120 10.56 12.71 4.34
CA PHE A 120 9.55 12.05 5.14
C PHE A 120 9.39 10.65 4.56
N GLY A 121 9.62 9.64 5.41
CA GLY A 121 9.25 8.27 5.11
C GLY A 121 7.89 8.01 5.75
N TRP A 122 6.96 7.41 5.01
CA TRP A 122 5.71 6.91 5.58
C TRP A 122 5.60 5.43 5.29
N PHE A 123 5.03 4.68 6.24
CA PHE A 123 4.59 3.33 5.90
C PHE A 123 3.60 3.42 4.75
N ALA A 124 3.80 2.58 3.75
CA ALA A 124 2.95 2.40 2.58
C ALA A 124 2.42 0.95 2.51
N GLY A 125 2.97 0.06 3.33
CA GLY A 125 2.58 -1.35 3.43
C GLY A 125 3.55 -2.05 4.38
N ILE A 126 3.13 -3.15 4.98
CA ILE A 126 3.99 -4.00 5.81
C ILE A 126 3.72 -5.47 5.51
N HIS A 127 4.75 -6.30 5.64
CA HIS A 127 4.70 -7.73 5.43
C HIS A 127 5.42 -8.43 6.58
N ASP A 128 4.73 -9.35 7.26
CA ASP A 128 5.31 -10.19 8.32
C ASP A 128 6.09 -11.35 7.69
N LEU A 129 7.35 -11.53 8.09
CA LEU A 129 8.19 -12.61 7.61
C LEU A 129 8.03 -13.91 8.42
N GLY A 130 7.17 -13.91 9.44
CA GLY A 130 6.83 -15.08 10.27
C GLY A 130 7.95 -15.52 11.22
N ASN A 131 9.05 -14.78 11.28
CA ASN A 131 10.23 -15.04 12.11
C ASN A 131 10.55 -13.88 13.05
N GLY A 132 9.58 -12.99 13.30
CA GLY A 132 9.73 -11.77 14.11
C GLY A 132 10.36 -10.60 13.34
N GLN A 133 10.77 -10.80 12.09
CA GLN A 133 11.18 -9.72 11.20
C GLN A 133 9.97 -9.17 10.44
N VAL A 134 10.02 -7.88 10.14
CA VAL A 134 8.98 -7.18 9.40
C VAL A 134 9.59 -6.41 8.26
N LEU A 135 9.06 -6.59 7.05
CA LEU A 135 9.40 -5.77 5.90
C LEU A 135 8.38 -4.64 5.77
N ALA A 136 8.84 -3.40 5.57
CA ALA A 136 7.98 -2.26 5.29
C ALA A 136 8.25 -1.70 3.90
N PHE A 137 7.17 -1.37 3.21
CA PHE A 137 7.15 -0.54 2.04
C PHE A 137 7.04 0.91 2.48
N ILE A 138 7.94 1.74 1.99
CA ILE A 138 8.10 3.11 2.47
C ILE A 138 7.84 4.06 1.33
N HIS A 139 6.83 4.90 1.50
CA HIS A 139 6.59 6.09 0.68
C HIS A 139 7.57 7.18 1.08
N THR A 140 8.19 7.84 0.10
CA THR A 140 9.16 8.91 0.35
C THR A 140 8.84 10.13 -0.49
N GLU A 141 9.01 11.31 0.12
CA GLU A 141 8.76 12.60 -0.53
C GLU A 141 9.99 13.49 -0.49
N GLU A 142 10.49 13.79 -1.68
CA GLU A 142 11.58 14.72 -1.91
C GLU A 142 11.03 16.07 -2.35
N SER A 143 11.13 17.03 -1.45
CA SER A 143 10.76 18.42 -1.73
C SER A 143 11.99 19.21 -2.16
N VAL A 144 11.85 19.96 -3.26
CA VAL A 144 12.83 20.99 -3.65
C VAL A 144 12.15 22.35 -3.63
N VAL A 145 12.54 23.20 -2.69
CA VAL A 145 12.32 24.65 -2.76
C VAL A 145 13.42 25.21 -3.65
N ALA A 146 13.04 25.93 -4.71
CA ALA A 146 14.04 26.65 -5.51
C ALA A 146 14.80 27.64 -4.59
N ARG A 147 16.13 27.70 -4.72
CA ARG A 147 16.89 28.84 -4.18
C ARG A 147 16.52 30.09 -5.00
N GLY A 148 16.08 31.14 -4.33
CA GLY A 148 15.63 32.39 -4.96
C GLY A 148 14.11 32.42 -5.10
N ASP A 149 13.52 33.57 -4.72
CA ASP A 149 12.08 33.78 -4.60
C ASP A 149 11.27 33.30 -5.82
N GLN A 150 10.08 32.76 -5.52
CA GLN A 150 8.93 32.51 -6.42
C GLN A 150 8.61 31.07 -6.88
N GLY A 151 8.73 30.06 -6.01
CA GLY A 151 7.85 28.88 -6.12
C GLY A 151 8.39 27.55 -5.55
N ARG A 152 7.49 26.73 -4.96
CA ARG A 152 7.75 25.30 -4.72
C ARG A 152 7.96 24.62 -6.08
N ARG A 153 9.10 23.93 -6.32
CA ARG A 153 9.32 23.18 -7.58
C ARG A 153 8.43 21.95 -7.71
N GLY A 154 7.85 21.53 -6.59
CA GLY A 154 6.98 20.36 -6.47
C GLY A 154 7.57 19.38 -5.47
N VAL A 155 6.97 18.19 -5.41
CA VAL A 155 7.45 17.06 -4.64
C VAL A 155 7.68 15.88 -5.59
N TYR A 156 8.80 15.20 -5.44
CA TYR A 156 9.16 13.97 -6.16
C TYR A 156 9.00 12.78 -5.23
N PHE A 157 8.28 11.77 -5.66
CA PHE A 157 7.89 10.68 -4.79
C PHE A 157 8.53 9.37 -5.24
N ARG A 158 8.95 8.55 -4.27
CA ARG A 158 9.55 7.23 -4.52
C ARG A 158 9.06 6.21 -3.51
N PHE A 159 9.14 4.92 -3.86
CA PHE A 159 9.03 3.85 -2.88
C PHE A 159 10.38 3.22 -2.58
N GLY A 160 10.57 2.80 -1.35
CA GLY A 160 11.66 1.94 -0.95
C GLY A 160 11.25 0.90 0.09
N LEU A 161 12.24 0.22 0.63
CA LEU A 161 12.04 -0.81 1.64
C LEU A 161 12.81 -0.49 2.93
N ALA A 162 12.23 -0.88 4.05
CA ALA A 162 12.91 -0.96 5.33
C ALA A 162 12.68 -2.33 5.97
N LEU A 163 13.64 -2.82 6.73
CA LEU A 163 13.52 -4.08 7.48
C LEU A 163 13.64 -3.80 8.98
N SER A 164 12.73 -4.38 9.75
CA SER A 164 12.83 -4.48 11.19
C SER A 164 13.19 -5.91 11.60
N GLY A 165 14.11 -6.04 12.55
CA GLY A 165 14.52 -7.32 13.14
C GLY A 165 13.92 -7.60 14.51
N ASP A 166 13.07 -6.71 15.02
CA ASP A 166 12.56 -6.74 16.39
C ASP A 166 11.05 -6.44 16.45
N GLY A 167 10.32 -6.94 15.45
CA GLY A 167 8.88 -6.81 15.40
C GLY A 167 8.39 -5.38 15.19
N GLY A 168 9.19 -4.54 14.52
CA GLY A 168 8.79 -3.20 14.08
C GLY A 168 9.19 -2.04 14.99
N ARG A 169 10.04 -2.27 16.00
CA ARG A 169 10.50 -1.21 16.93
C ARG A 169 11.61 -0.37 16.32
N HIS A 170 12.55 -1.01 15.60
CA HIS A 170 13.61 -0.34 14.88
C HIS A 170 13.62 -0.75 13.42
N TRP A 171 13.89 0.21 12.52
CA TRP A 171 13.88 -0.02 11.09
C TRP A 171 15.19 0.39 10.44
N LYS A 172 15.71 -0.49 9.58
CA LYS A 172 16.85 -0.22 8.73
C LYS A 172 16.37 0.03 7.30
N TRP A 173 16.64 1.22 6.77
CA TRP A 173 16.43 1.53 5.37
C TRP A 173 17.30 0.65 4.47
N LEU A 174 16.71 0.09 3.41
CA LEU A 174 17.37 -0.81 2.47
C LEU A 174 17.68 -0.16 1.12
N GLY A 175 16.89 0.83 0.71
CA GLY A 175 17.01 1.50 -0.59
C GLY A 175 15.68 1.69 -1.29
N TYR A 176 15.71 2.43 -2.40
CA TYR A 176 14.56 2.63 -3.28
C TYR A 176 14.31 1.41 -4.16
N ILE A 177 13.03 1.14 -4.45
CA ILE A 177 12.57 0.09 -5.37
C ILE A 177 11.82 0.65 -6.57
N MET A 178 11.25 1.85 -6.44
CA MET A 178 10.43 2.49 -7.46
C MET A 178 10.73 3.98 -7.55
N GLU A 179 10.88 4.48 -8.78
CA GLU A 179 10.71 5.89 -9.10
C GLU A 179 9.85 6.07 -10.36
N PRO A 180 9.19 7.24 -10.53
CA PRO A 180 8.44 7.54 -11.74
C PRO A 180 9.27 7.34 -13.01
N ASN A 181 8.62 7.02 -14.13
CA ASN A 181 9.29 6.96 -15.44
C ASN A 181 9.93 8.32 -15.79
N ALA A 182 9.29 9.43 -15.40
CA ALA A 182 9.94 10.73 -15.35
C ALA A 182 11.04 10.72 -14.27
N SER A 183 12.30 10.70 -14.73
CA SER A 183 13.44 10.57 -13.82
C SER A 183 13.54 11.75 -12.86
N PHE A 184 14.16 11.51 -11.69
CA PHE A 184 14.43 12.59 -10.73
C PHE A 184 15.21 13.74 -11.38
N ARG A 185 16.15 13.43 -12.29
CA ARG A 185 16.95 14.44 -12.99
C ARG A 185 16.09 15.32 -13.89
N ASP A 186 15.21 14.73 -14.69
CA ASP A 186 14.33 15.48 -15.60
C ASP A 186 13.38 16.37 -14.82
N TRP A 187 12.84 15.85 -13.72
CA TRP A 187 12.05 16.63 -12.78
C TRP A 187 12.83 17.76 -12.14
N TYR A 188 14.00 17.46 -11.60
CA TYR A 188 14.84 18.43 -10.88
C TYR A 188 15.30 19.59 -11.77
N THR A 189 15.56 19.31 -13.06
CA THR A 189 16.14 20.27 -14.01
C THR A 189 15.14 20.96 -14.92
N GLY A 190 13.92 20.44 -15.10
CA GLY A 190 12.99 20.99 -16.08
C GLY A 190 11.50 20.72 -15.88
N ALA A 191 11.10 19.60 -15.27
CA ALA A 191 9.67 19.33 -15.09
C ALA A 191 9.10 20.18 -13.94
N LYS A 192 8.03 20.93 -14.24
CA LYS A 192 7.29 21.69 -13.22
C LYS A 192 6.16 20.82 -12.65
N GLY A 193 6.01 20.80 -11.34
CA GLY A 193 4.87 20.17 -10.66
C GLY A 193 5.25 18.98 -9.78
N ASN A 194 4.23 18.36 -9.17
CA ASN A 194 4.39 17.20 -8.30
C ASN A 194 4.38 15.92 -9.15
N LEU A 195 5.42 15.09 -9.01
CA LEU A 195 5.44 13.73 -9.55
C LEU A 195 5.00 12.75 -8.47
N ASN A 196 3.72 12.87 -8.11
CA ASN A 196 3.12 12.10 -7.03
C ASN A 196 2.75 10.71 -7.52
N VAL A 197 3.41 9.71 -6.91
CA VAL A 197 3.22 8.30 -7.21
C VAL A 197 2.10 7.63 -6.41
N GLY A 198 1.42 8.41 -5.56
CA GLY A 198 0.38 7.91 -4.67
C GLY A 198 0.93 7.04 -3.54
N TYR A 199 0.07 6.20 -2.99
CA TYR A 199 0.39 5.22 -1.96
C TYR A 199 0.77 3.88 -2.59
N ALA A 200 1.56 3.08 -1.88
CA ALA A 200 1.94 1.75 -2.35
C ALA A 200 0.82 0.77 -2.00
N ASN A 201 -0.08 0.48 -2.94
CA ASN A 201 -1.07 -0.57 -2.71
C ASN A 201 -0.40 -1.92 -2.99
N VAL A 202 0.03 -2.62 -1.94
CA VAL A 202 0.82 -3.85 -2.05
C VAL A 202 -0.09 -5.07 -1.90
N ILE A 203 0.03 -6.02 -2.83
CA ILE A 203 -0.62 -7.33 -2.73
C ILE A 203 0.43 -8.42 -2.76
N VAL A 204 0.31 -9.39 -1.86
CA VAL A 204 1.09 -10.61 -1.86
C VAL A 204 0.23 -11.78 -2.29
N HIS A 205 0.56 -12.37 -3.43
CA HIS A 205 -0.18 -13.50 -3.97
C HIS A 205 0.68 -14.30 -4.94
N ASP A 206 0.60 -15.63 -4.86
CA ASP A 206 1.35 -16.59 -5.69
C ASP A 206 2.87 -16.38 -5.69
N GLY A 207 3.44 -16.02 -4.52
CA GLY A 207 4.88 -15.80 -4.36
C GLY A 207 5.40 -14.53 -5.02
N TRP A 208 4.51 -13.58 -5.33
CA TRP A 208 4.86 -12.26 -5.84
C TRP A 208 4.34 -11.16 -4.93
N PHE A 209 5.19 -10.17 -4.67
CA PHE A 209 4.74 -8.84 -4.33
C PHE A 209 4.29 -8.16 -5.62
N ARG A 210 3.09 -7.56 -5.63
CA ARG A 210 2.62 -6.63 -6.65
C ARG A 210 2.35 -5.29 -5.99
N LEU A 211 2.90 -4.22 -6.53
CA LEU A 211 2.75 -2.87 -5.99
C LEU A 211 2.08 -2.01 -7.06
N TYR A 212 0.90 -1.49 -6.74
CA TYR A 212 0.12 -0.59 -7.61
C TYR A 212 0.27 0.85 -7.15
N TYR A 213 0.51 1.72 -8.12
CA TYR A 213 0.88 3.11 -7.86
C TYR A 213 0.54 4.00 -9.05
N ARG A 214 0.60 5.32 -8.87
CA ARG A 214 0.54 6.27 -9.99
C ARG A 214 1.93 6.43 -10.57
N ASP A 215 2.08 6.34 -11.87
CA ASP A 215 3.33 6.63 -12.55
C ASP A 215 3.14 7.82 -13.49
N ASN A 216 4.24 8.50 -13.81
CA ASN A 216 4.25 9.70 -14.63
C ASN A 216 5.37 9.60 -15.67
N ARG A 217 5.09 10.00 -16.90
CA ARG A 217 6.10 10.11 -17.97
C ARG A 217 5.99 11.46 -18.68
N VAL A 218 7.13 11.96 -19.13
CA VAL A 218 7.19 13.18 -19.94
C VAL A 218 7.04 12.80 -21.41
N VAL A 219 6.03 13.36 -22.08
CA VAL A 219 5.80 13.20 -23.53
C VAL A 219 5.72 14.58 -24.15
N GLY A 220 6.81 14.98 -24.81
CA GLY A 220 6.96 16.35 -25.31
C GLY A 220 6.97 17.36 -24.17
N ASP A 221 6.02 18.30 -24.19
CA ASP A 221 5.80 19.31 -23.15
C ASP A 221 4.73 18.90 -22.11
N ARG A 222 4.18 17.68 -22.21
CA ARG A 222 3.11 17.19 -21.35
C ARG A 222 3.62 16.15 -20.36
N LEU A 223 3.01 16.15 -19.18
CA LEU A 223 3.13 15.06 -18.21
C LEU A 223 1.93 14.14 -18.39
N GLU A 224 2.18 12.91 -18.82
CA GLU A 224 1.18 11.86 -18.82
C GLU A 224 1.23 11.12 -17.49
N ASP A 225 0.07 10.72 -16.99
CA ASP A 225 -0.05 9.91 -15.78
C ASP A 225 -0.93 8.68 -16.02
N GLY A 226 -0.72 7.66 -15.19
CA GLY A 226 -1.51 6.45 -15.24
C GLY A 226 -1.28 5.60 -14.01
N VAL A 227 -2.18 4.66 -13.77
CA VAL A 227 -1.98 3.64 -12.75
C VAL A 227 -1.05 2.59 -13.32
N ALA A 228 0.03 2.29 -12.62
CA ALA A 228 1.04 1.32 -12.99
C ALA A 228 1.11 0.20 -11.95
N VAL A 229 1.78 -0.88 -12.32
CA VAL A 229 2.08 -1.98 -11.43
C VAL A 229 3.52 -2.43 -11.64
N MET A 230 4.17 -2.80 -10.55
CA MET A 230 5.45 -3.48 -10.55
C MET A 230 5.39 -4.72 -9.66
N ARG A 231 6.27 -5.68 -9.91
CA ARG A 231 6.34 -6.90 -9.11
C ARG A 231 7.76 -7.37 -8.83
N ALA A 232 7.88 -8.17 -7.78
CA ALA A 232 9.09 -8.90 -7.42
C ALA A 232 8.73 -10.22 -6.75
N ARG A 233 9.59 -11.23 -6.88
CA ARG A 233 9.43 -12.52 -6.19
C ARG A 233 9.59 -12.30 -4.69
N VAL A 234 8.67 -12.83 -3.89
CA VAL A 234 8.69 -12.68 -2.43
C VAL A 234 10.02 -13.17 -1.85
N ASP A 235 10.42 -14.39 -2.19
CA ASP A 235 11.66 -15.00 -1.70
C ASP A 235 12.91 -14.17 -2.03
N ASP A 236 12.96 -13.56 -3.22
CA ASP A 236 14.11 -12.76 -3.66
C ASP A 236 14.18 -11.43 -2.90
N VAL A 237 13.03 -10.80 -2.67
CA VAL A 237 12.93 -9.56 -1.88
C VAL A 237 13.32 -9.84 -0.43
N VAL A 238 12.79 -10.90 0.18
CA VAL A 238 13.07 -11.27 1.57
C VAL A 238 14.56 -11.61 1.75
N ARG A 239 15.13 -12.44 0.88
CA ARG A 239 16.56 -12.79 0.92
C ARG A 239 17.46 -11.56 0.74
N SER A 240 17.10 -10.65 -0.17
CA SER A 240 17.84 -9.41 -0.37
C SER A 240 17.75 -8.49 0.84
N ALA A 241 16.56 -8.34 1.42
CA ALA A 241 16.31 -7.52 2.60
C ALA A 241 17.11 -8.00 3.81
N GLN A 242 17.14 -9.31 4.06
CA GLN A 242 17.97 -9.92 5.10
C GLN A 242 19.47 -9.71 4.87
N ALA A 243 19.90 -9.60 3.62
CA ALA A 243 21.26 -9.20 3.24
C ALA A 243 21.50 -7.67 3.29
N GLY A 244 20.53 -6.88 3.77
CA GLY A 244 20.63 -5.43 3.90
C GLY A 244 20.55 -4.67 2.59
N ARG A 245 19.88 -5.22 1.57
CA ARG A 245 19.73 -4.62 0.23
C ARG A 245 18.29 -4.74 -0.28
N VAL A 246 17.94 -3.97 -1.30
CA VAL A 246 16.71 -4.20 -2.06
C VAL A 246 16.91 -5.30 -3.11
N GLY A 247 15.86 -6.07 -3.37
CA GLY A 247 15.80 -7.02 -4.49
C GLY A 247 15.53 -6.33 -5.84
N VAL A 248 15.46 -7.11 -6.91
CA VAL A 248 15.11 -6.60 -8.24
C VAL A 248 13.60 -6.50 -8.38
N TRP A 249 13.13 -5.36 -8.87
CA TRP A 249 11.73 -5.09 -9.15
C TRP A 249 11.53 -4.75 -10.62
N HIS A 250 10.40 -5.19 -11.17
CA HIS A 250 10.09 -4.95 -12.57
C HIS A 250 8.70 -4.33 -12.75
N LYS A 251 8.62 -3.25 -13.54
CA LYS A 251 7.37 -2.63 -13.97
C LYS A 251 6.74 -3.43 -15.11
N TYR A 252 5.42 -3.39 -15.18
CA TYR A 252 4.68 -3.89 -16.33
C TYR A 252 4.73 -2.88 -17.48
N HIS A 253 5.13 -3.35 -18.66
CA HIS A 253 5.13 -2.54 -19.87
C HIS A 253 4.90 -3.41 -21.10
N GLU A 254 3.92 -3.05 -21.93
CA GLU A 254 3.66 -3.64 -23.26
C GLU A 254 3.52 -5.18 -23.23
N GLY A 255 2.94 -5.73 -22.15
CA GLY A 255 2.72 -7.17 -22.00
C GLY A 255 3.82 -7.92 -21.26
N ASP A 256 4.90 -7.25 -20.83
CA ASP A 256 6.07 -7.88 -20.23
C ASP A 256 6.48 -7.21 -18.90
N TRP A 257 7.36 -7.88 -18.15
CA TRP A 257 7.86 -7.48 -16.82
C TRP A 257 9.39 -7.35 -16.83
N ARG A 258 9.94 -6.64 -17.81
CA ARG A 258 11.39 -6.43 -17.97
C ARG A 258 11.86 -5.01 -17.64
N GLU A 259 10.95 -4.05 -17.56
CA GLU A 259 11.32 -2.67 -17.24
C GLU A 259 11.74 -2.58 -15.77
N PRO A 260 12.86 -1.92 -15.44
CA PRO A 260 13.31 -1.80 -14.06
C PRO A 260 12.35 -0.95 -13.22
N GLY A 261 12.19 -1.30 -11.94
CA GLY A 261 11.43 -0.49 -10.97
C GLY A 261 11.93 0.95 -10.87
N LEU A 262 13.24 1.17 -11.03
CA LEU A 262 13.86 2.49 -11.06
C LEU A 262 14.04 2.97 -12.50
N GLY A 263 13.41 4.08 -12.86
CA GLY A 263 13.54 4.75 -14.16
C GLY A 263 12.91 4.02 -15.35
N GLY A 264 12.39 2.81 -15.15
CA GLY A 264 11.74 2.02 -16.20
C GLY A 264 10.43 2.64 -16.67
N ARG A 265 10.05 2.27 -17.89
CA ARG A 265 8.78 2.62 -18.52
C ARG A 265 7.63 1.82 -17.91
N PHE A 266 6.41 2.28 -18.16
CA PHE A 266 5.19 1.61 -17.71
C PHE A 266 4.10 1.63 -18.77
N THR A 267 3.18 0.68 -18.69
CA THR A 267 1.90 0.71 -19.39
C THR A 267 0.78 1.05 -18.39
N PRO A 268 0.01 2.13 -18.61
CA PRO A 268 -1.15 2.43 -17.78
C PRO A 268 -2.14 1.26 -17.77
N LEU A 269 -2.60 0.87 -16.58
CA LEU A 269 -3.71 -0.06 -16.40
C LEU A 269 -5.04 0.63 -16.73
N ASN A 270 -6.09 -0.15 -16.95
CA ASN A 270 -7.45 0.35 -17.22
C ASN A 270 -8.16 0.89 -15.97
N ILE A 271 -7.42 1.50 -15.05
CA ILE A 271 -7.93 2.11 -13.83
C ILE A 271 -7.75 3.62 -13.94
N PRO A 272 -8.81 4.43 -13.78
CA PRO A 272 -8.66 5.87 -13.65
C PRO A 272 -7.75 6.21 -12.46
N THR A 273 -6.84 7.18 -12.62
CA THR A 273 -5.97 7.67 -11.53
C THR A 273 -6.71 8.37 -10.39
N ARG A 274 -8.05 8.45 -10.46
CA ARG A 274 -8.92 9.07 -9.46
C ARG A 274 -8.68 8.45 -8.09
N GLY A 275 -8.23 9.26 -7.14
CA GLY A 275 -8.22 8.89 -5.72
C GLY A 275 -7.17 7.86 -5.29
N LEU A 276 -6.66 7.03 -6.23
CA LEU A 276 -5.59 6.03 -6.11
C LEU A 276 -4.28 6.55 -5.51
N MET A 277 -4.20 7.85 -5.25
CA MET A 277 -3.16 8.42 -4.44
C MET A 277 -3.18 7.92 -2.99
N HIS A 278 -4.32 7.52 -2.42
CA HIS A 278 -4.41 7.00 -1.04
C HIS A 278 -5.39 5.82 -1.00
N GLY A 279 -4.85 4.61 -0.92
CA GLY A 279 -5.64 3.37 -0.94
C GLY A 279 -4.87 2.19 -0.34
N ASP A 280 -5.50 1.03 -0.41
CA ASP A 280 -4.85 -0.23 -0.07
C ASP A 280 -5.39 -1.36 -0.95
N ALA A 281 -4.67 -2.48 -0.99
CA ALA A 281 -5.00 -3.61 -1.83
C ALA A 281 -4.79 -4.94 -1.11
N ALA A 282 -5.55 -5.96 -1.52
CA ALA A 282 -5.43 -7.30 -0.99
C ALA A 282 -5.82 -8.34 -2.04
N TYR A 283 -5.46 -9.60 -1.80
CA TYR A 283 -6.09 -10.71 -2.50
C TYR A 283 -7.32 -11.18 -1.71
N ASN A 284 -8.45 -11.36 -2.39
CA ASN A 284 -9.69 -11.81 -1.77
C ASN A 284 -9.98 -13.27 -2.15
N THR A 285 -9.92 -14.17 -1.16
CA THR A 285 -10.10 -15.61 -1.35
C THR A 285 -11.54 -16.02 -1.63
N PHE A 286 -12.52 -15.24 -1.19
CA PHE A 286 -13.93 -15.53 -1.44
C PHE A 286 -14.29 -15.31 -2.92
N LEU A 287 -13.80 -14.20 -3.49
CA LEU A 287 -13.96 -13.89 -4.91
C LEU A 287 -12.98 -14.63 -5.83
N GLY A 288 -11.81 -15.01 -5.30
CA GLY A 288 -10.67 -15.44 -6.12
C GLY A 288 -10.15 -14.29 -6.99
N ARG A 289 -10.11 -13.07 -6.43
CA ARG A 289 -9.79 -11.83 -7.15
C ARG A 289 -8.90 -10.92 -6.31
N PHE A 290 -8.07 -10.14 -6.98
CA PHE A 290 -7.43 -8.96 -6.41
C PHE A 290 -8.49 -7.88 -6.15
N ILE A 291 -8.33 -7.14 -5.06
CA ILE A 291 -9.16 -5.98 -4.73
C ILE A 291 -8.28 -4.77 -4.43
N ILE A 292 -8.74 -3.58 -4.83
CA ILE A 292 -8.19 -2.30 -4.41
C ILE A 292 -9.32 -1.49 -3.80
N VAL A 293 -9.09 -0.92 -2.62
CA VAL A 293 -9.95 0.09 -2.03
C VAL A 293 -9.20 1.41 -2.04
N THR A 294 -9.85 2.46 -2.52
CA THR A 294 -9.28 3.82 -2.52
C THR A 294 -10.35 4.83 -2.15
N ARG A 295 -9.95 6.07 -1.89
CA ARG A 295 -10.91 7.18 -1.78
C ARG A 295 -11.29 7.71 -3.16
N GLY A 296 -12.35 8.52 -3.23
CA GLY A 296 -12.71 9.29 -4.43
C GLY A 296 -11.72 10.42 -4.76
N SER A 297 -12.08 11.26 -5.73
CA SER A 297 -11.23 12.38 -6.18
C SER A 297 -11.02 13.45 -5.09
N LYS A 298 -9.78 13.96 -5.00
CA LYS A 298 -9.38 15.07 -4.11
C LYS A 298 -9.74 16.46 -4.68
N TRP A 299 -9.98 16.57 -5.99
CA TRP A 299 -9.88 17.85 -6.72
C TRP A 299 -11.10 18.21 -7.58
N GLU A 300 -12.19 17.48 -7.48
CA GLU A 300 -13.44 17.82 -8.18
C GLU A 300 -14.54 18.20 -7.17
N ASP A 301 -15.46 19.09 -7.57
CA ASP A 301 -16.61 19.57 -6.79
C ASP A 301 -17.65 18.48 -6.47
N VAL A 302 -17.38 17.22 -6.83
CA VAL A 302 -18.32 16.11 -6.75
C VAL A 302 -17.62 14.94 -6.04
N ARG A 303 -18.16 14.56 -4.87
CA ARG A 303 -17.92 13.29 -4.16
C ARG A 303 -16.56 13.14 -3.45
N GLN A 304 -16.20 14.11 -2.63
CA GLN A 304 -14.95 14.15 -1.83
C GLN A 304 -14.90 13.18 -0.64
N SER A 305 -15.82 12.21 -0.58
CA SER A 305 -16.11 11.40 0.61
C SER A 305 -16.37 9.93 0.32
N GLU A 306 -16.25 9.50 -0.93
CA GLU A 306 -16.47 8.11 -1.31
C GLU A 306 -15.24 7.27 -0.99
N LEU A 307 -15.45 6.09 -0.42
CA LEU A 307 -14.54 4.96 -0.54
C LEU A 307 -15.03 4.10 -1.69
N GLN A 308 -14.12 3.66 -2.55
CA GLN A 308 -14.42 2.94 -3.79
C GLN A 308 -13.64 1.63 -3.84
N LEU A 309 -14.26 0.60 -4.42
CA LEU A 309 -13.72 -0.74 -4.60
C LEU A 309 -13.62 -1.04 -6.10
N THR A 310 -12.49 -1.61 -6.52
CA THR A 310 -12.35 -2.28 -7.83
C THR A 310 -11.78 -3.68 -7.63
N THR A 311 -12.06 -4.57 -8.58
CA THR A 311 -11.57 -5.96 -8.54
C THR A 311 -10.88 -6.36 -9.84
N SER A 312 -9.98 -7.32 -9.76
CA SER A 312 -9.30 -7.90 -10.93
C SER A 312 -9.08 -9.39 -10.73
N VAL A 313 -9.19 -10.16 -11.81
CA VAL A 313 -8.87 -11.60 -11.79
C VAL A 313 -7.36 -11.83 -11.90
N ASP A 314 -6.65 -10.99 -12.67
CA ASP A 314 -5.24 -11.19 -13.00
C ASP A 314 -4.30 -10.10 -12.45
N GLY A 315 -4.86 -9.04 -11.88
CA GLY A 315 -4.14 -7.87 -11.38
C GLY A 315 -3.75 -6.87 -12.47
N LEU A 316 -4.15 -7.09 -13.73
CA LEU A 316 -3.82 -6.21 -14.86
C LEU A 316 -5.06 -5.55 -15.46
N VAL A 317 -6.15 -6.30 -15.56
CA VAL A 317 -7.44 -5.81 -16.04
C VAL A 317 -8.42 -5.69 -14.89
N TRP A 318 -8.87 -4.47 -14.64
CA TRP A 318 -9.68 -4.11 -13.48
C TRP A 318 -11.11 -3.78 -13.85
N SER A 319 -12.04 -4.02 -12.93
CA SER A 319 -13.43 -3.56 -13.06
C SER A 319 -13.53 -2.04 -12.90
N ASP A 320 -14.68 -1.48 -13.26
CA ASP A 320 -15.01 -0.11 -12.88
C ASP A 320 -15.06 0.05 -11.35
N TRP A 321 -14.88 1.29 -10.90
CA TRP A 321 -15.00 1.67 -9.49
C TRP A 321 -16.44 1.54 -9.01
N GLN A 322 -16.63 0.82 -7.91
CA GLN A 322 -17.90 0.72 -7.20
C GLN A 322 -17.83 1.50 -5.89
N ILE A 323 -18.84 2.32 -5.59
CA ILE A 323 -18.89 3.06 -4.32
C ILE A 323 -19.13 2.06 -3.20
N LEU A 324 -18.14 1.91 -2.34
CA LEU A 324 -18.19 1.07 -1.16
C LEU A 324 -18.92 1.79 -0.01
N PHE A 325 -18.54 3.04 0.24
CA PHE A 325 -19.08 3.84 1.33
C PHE A 325 -19.04 5.32 0.97
N GLN A 326 -20.00 6.10 1.46
CA GLN A 326 -20.03 7.54 1.26
C GLN A 326 -20.76 8.21 2.41
N ASP A 327 -20.24 9.35 2.86
CA ASP A 327 -20.92 10.24 3.79
C ASP A 327 -20.58 11.71 3.45
N PRO A 328 -20.96 12.74 4.24
CA PRO A 328 -20.66 14.12 3.91
C PRO A 328 -19.27 14.59 4.37
N HIS A 329 -18.36 13.68 4.74
CA HIS A 329 -17.05 13.97 5.32
C HIS A 329 -15.91 13.41 4.47
N LEU A 330 -14.72 13.99 4.53
CA LEU A 330 -13.58 13.39 3.84
C LEU A 330 -13.15 12.09 4.54
N ASN A 331 -13.15 11.01 3.79
CA ASN A 331 -12.68 9.69 4.20
C ASN A 331 -11.38 9.39 3.43
N ASP A 332 -10.22 9.49 4.10
CA ASP A 332 -8.90 9.40 3.48
C ASP A 332 -8.11 8.19 4.00
N TYR A 333 -7.08 7.81 3.23
CA TYR A 333 -6.17 6.71 3.52
C TYR A 333 -6.86 5.40 3.92
N PRO A 334 -7.83 4.90 3.12
CA PRO A 334 -8.46 3.63 3.43
C PRO A 334 -7.41 2.53 3.44
N THR A 335 -7.46 1.69 4.48
CA THR A 335 -6.61 0.52 4.66
C THR A 335 -7.49 -0.72 4.82
N ILE A 336 -7.21 -1.75 4.04
CA ILE A 336 -7.90 -3.03 4.12
C ILE A 336 -7.32 -3.80 5.31
N VAL A 337 -8.20 -4.28 6.18
CA VAL A 337 -7.81 -5.09 7.33
C VAL A 337 -8.55 -6.42 7.31
N SER A 338 -7.79 -7.50 7.18
CA SER A 338 -8.35 -8.85 7.20
C SER A 338 -8.89 -9.19 8.59
N THR A 339 -9.94 -10.01 8.61
CA THR A 339 -10.45 -10.62 9.85
C THR A 339 -9.62 -11.84 10.28
N GLY A 340 -8.75 -12.35 9.40
CA GLY A 340 -7.82 -13.44 9.68
C GLY A 340 -6.45 -12.95 10.19
N ASP A 341 -5.49 -13.88 10.15
CA ASP A 341 -4.11 -13.65 10.60
C ASP A 341 -3.25 -12.93 9.56
N ASP A 342 -3.56 -13.11 8.27
CA ASP A 342 -2.82 -12.46 7.18
C ASP A 342 -3.58 -11.23 6.69
N ASN A 343 -2.98 -10.04 6.85
CA ASN A 343 -3.62 -8.80 6.44
C ASN A 343 -3.65 -8.60 4.92
N GLU A 344 -2.78 -9.30 4.18
CA GLU A 344 -2.67 -9.20 2.72
C GLU A 344 -3.70 -10.10 2.01
N ILE A 345 -4.34 -11.00 2.76
CA ILE A 345 -5.35 -11.94 2.29
C ILE A 345 -6.66 -11.74 3.04
N THR A 346 -7.71 -11.38 2.29
CA THR A 346 -9.07 -11.20 2.83
C THR A 346 -10.00 -12.36 2.46
N GLY A 347 -11.03 -12.55 3.27
CA GLY A 347 -12.12 -13.51 3.04
C GLY A 347 -13.41 -12.84 2.57
N GLN A 348 -14.55 -13.49 2.85
CA GLN A 348 -15.87 -12.91 2.58
C GLN A 348 -16.10 -11.60 3.35
N GLU A 349 -15.50 -11.48 4.53
CA GLU A 349 -15.61 -10.31 5.39
C GLU A 349 -14.23 -9.71 5.69
N PHE A 350 -14.15 -8.39 5.62
CA PHE A 350 -12.97 -7.61 5.99
C PHE A 350 -13.41 -6.23 6.47
N TYR A 351 -12.48 -5.51 7.09
CA TYR A 351 -12.67 -4.12 7.49
C TYR A 351 -11.97 -3.19 6.52
N VAL A 352 -12.50 -1.98 6.38
CA VAL A 352 -11.78 -0.85 5.80
C VAL A 352 -11.67 0.22 6.86
N TYR A 353 -10.45 0.47 7.33
CA TYR A 353 -10.13 1.55 8.26
C TYR A 353 -9.79 2.79 7.46
N PHE A 354 -10.16 3.99 7.93
CA PHE A 354 -9.85 5.23 7.23
C PHE A 354 -9.79 6.40 8.20
N LEU A 355 -9.01 7.41 7.82
CA LEU A 355 -8.97 8.67 8.52
C LEU A 355 -10.17 9.50 8.08
N LYS A 356 -11.05 9.81 9.03
CA LYS A 356 -12.19 10.69 8.80
C LYS A 356 -11.87 12.10 9.28
N HIS A 357 -12.02 13.06 8.36
CA HIS A 357 -11.96 14.48 8.66
C HIS A 357 -13.37 15.04 8.77
N HIS A 358 -13.64 15.88 9.77
CA HIS A 358 -14.95 16.51 9.89
C HIS A 358 -15.27 17.44 8.71
N ASP A 359 -14.25 18.00 8.06
CA ASP A 359 -14.39 18.80 6.85
C ASP A 359 -14.59 17.94 5.60
N ARG A 360 -15.28 18.51 4.59
CA ARG A 360 -15.48 17.89 3.27
C ARG A 360 -14.22 17.85 2.41
N VAL A 361 -13.31 18.78 2.67
CA VAL A 361 -12.01 18.93 1.98
C VAL A 361 -10.89 18.78 3.00
N MET A 362 -9.72 18.34 2.53
CA MET A 362 -8.50 18.34 3.34
C MET A 362 -8.29 19.75 3.92
N PRO A 363 -8.36 19.91 5.25
CA PRO A 363 -8.28 21.23 5.84
C PRO A 363 -6.85 21.75 5.83
N GLY A 364 -6.67 23.06 5.75
CA GLY A 364 -5.34 23.69 5.84
C GLY A 364 -4.67 23.50 7.22
N LYS A 365 -5.44 23.08 8.22
CA LYS A 365 -4.98 22.60 9.53
C LYS A 365 -5.80 21.37 9.87
N PHE A 366 -5.15 20.26 10.21
CA PHE A 366 -5.87 19.10 10.73
C PHE A 366 -6.67 19.53 11.97
N GLY A 367 -8.00 19.53 11.83
CA GLY A 367 -8.95 19.80 12.92
C GLY A 367 -9.15 18.55 13.76
N GLU A 368 -10.39 18.34 14.23
CA GLU A 368 -10.75 17.04 14.78
C GLU A 368 -10.68 15.98 13.66
N VAL A 369 -9.95 14.90 13.91
CA VAL A 369 -9.84 13.75 13.03
C VAL A 369 -10.14 12.51 13.85
N ARG A 370 -10.67 11.46 13.22
CA ARG A 370 -10.90 10.19 13.89
C ARG A 370 -10.57 9.04 12.97
N PHE A 371 -10.14 7.92 13.53
CA PHE A 371 -10.11 6.67 12.78
C PHE A 371 -11.45 5.99 12.90
N ASP A 372 -12.10 5.83 11.77
CA ASP A 372 -13.29 5.02 11.63
C ASP A 372 -12.96 3.72 10.90
N ARG A 373 -13.82 2.73 11.06
CA ARG A 373 -13.84 1.52 10.22
C ARG A 373 -15.25 1.22 9.74
N ILE A 374 -15.35 0.59 8.59
CA ILE A 374 -16.56 -0.08 8.11
C ILE A 374 -16.28 -1.56 7.94
N LYS A 375 -17.26 -2.41 8.24
CA LYS A 375 -17.19 -3.84 7.91
C LYS A 375 -17.84 -4.07 6.55
N VAL A 376 -17.10 -4.71 5.65
CA VAL A 376 -17.56 -5.10 4.33
C VAL A 376 -17.84 -6.60 4.32
N ARG A 377 -18.99 -7.01 3.79
CA ARG A 377 -19.33 -8.41 3.54
C ARG A 377 -19.69 -8.59 2.07
N LEU A 378 -18.96 -9.44 1.38
CA LEU A 378 -19.17 -9.78 -0.02
C LEU A 378 -20.31 -10.82 -0.16
N ASP A 379 -21.11 -10.71 -1.23
CA ASP A 379 -22.26 -11.59 -1.51
C ASP A 379 -21.96 -12.54 -2.68
N ASP A 380 -22.54 -13.74 -2.66
CA ASP A 380 -22.25 -14.87 -3.56
C ASP A 380 -23.14 -14.91 -4.82
N ARG A 381 -23.89 -13.84 -5.08
CA ARG A 381 -24.89 -13.81 -6.16
C ARG A 381 -24.28 -14.05 -7.55
N GLU A 382 -23.00 -13.75 -7.75
CA GLU A 382 -22.29 -14.07 -9.00
C GLU A 382 -22.06 -15.57 -9.19
N ARG A 383 -21.70 -16.35 -8.15
CA ARG A 383 -21.56 -17.81 -8.28
C ARG A 383 -22.89 -18.49 -8.57
N SER A 384 -23.98 -17.92 -8.05
CA SER A 384 -25.32 -18.43 -8.28
C SER A 384 -25.80 -18.22 -9.72
N ALA A 385 -25.39 -17.13 -10.37
CA ALA A 385 -25.74 -16.82 -11.76
C ALA A 385 -24.86 -17.53 -12.80
N ALA A 386 -23.61 -17.85 -12.46
CA ALA A 386 -22.65 -18.46 -13.40
C ALA A 386 -22.94 -19.94 -13.73
N GLY A 387 -23.82 -20.61 -13.00
CA GLY A 387 -24.07 -22.04 -13.16
C GLY A 387 -22.84 -22.85 -12.70
N THR A 388 -23.08 -23.80 -11.81
CA THR A 388 -22.06 -24.66 -11.21
C THR A 388 -21.48 -25.67 -12.23
N ALA A 389 -20.72 -25.20 -13.22
CA ALA A 389 -19.76 -26.06 -13.90
C ALA A 389 -18.49 -26.11 -13.03
N VAL A 390 -18.54 -26.90 -11.96
CA VAL A 390 -17.33 -27.26 -11.21
C VAL A 390 -16.43 -28.03 -12.18
N PRO A 391 -15.21 -27.57 -12.49
CA PRO A 391 -14.27 -28.36 -13.26
C PRO A 391 -14.00 -29.64 -12.49
N THR A 392 -14.32 -30.79 -13.08
CA THR A 392 -13.95 -32.08 -12.52
C THR A 392 -12.43 -32.10 -12.35
N PRO A 393 -11.89 -32.47 -11.17
CA PRO A 393 -10.45 -32.54 -10.99
C PRO A 393 -9.87 -33.48 -12.05
N ALA A 394 -8.85 -33.01 -12.77
CA ALA A 394 -8.08 -33.89 -13.64
C ALA A 394 -7.55 -35.05 -12.79
N THR A 395 -7.91 -36.27 -13.18
CA THR A 395 -7.44 -37.49 -12.52
C THR A 395 -5.92 -37.60 -12.77
N PRO A 396 -5.11 -37.97 -11.76
CA PRO A 396 -3.66 -38.00 -11.85
C PRO A 396 -3.10 -38.93 -12.94
#